data_AF-A9WNN3-F1
#
_entry.id   AF-A9WNN3-F1
#
_cell.length_a   1.000
_cell.length_b   1.000
_cell.length_c   1.000
_cell.angle_alpha   90.00
_cell.angle_beta   90.00
_cell.angle_gamma   90.00
#
_symmetry.space_group_name_H-M   'P 1'
#
loop_
_entity.id
_entity.type
_entity.pdbx_description
1 polymer ?
#
loop_
_entity_poly.entity_id
_entity_poly.type
_entity_poly.pdbx_seq_one_letter_code
_entity_poly.pdbx_strand_id
1 'polypeptide(L)' 'MVGIPEIIDVHTVSGESDMLVKVAARSNSDLQRVLDAIASTKVVVRSSTVLALNTHFEARTLPLFEASAE' A
#
# COMPACT_ATOMS: atom_id res chain seq x y z
N MET A 1 12.53 2.00 1.84
CA MET A 1 11.07 2.16 1.99
C MET A 1 10.61 2.23 3.45
N VAL A 2 11.32 1.63 4.42
CA VAL A 2 11.00 1.64 5.88
C VAL A 2 10.95 3.04 6.54
N GLY A 3 11.12 4.13 5.77
CA GLY A 3 11.07 5.52 6.27
C GLY A 3 9.91 6.36 5.74
N ILE A 4 9.00 5.79 4.93
CA ILE A 4 7.85 6.53 4.38
C ILE A 4 6.62 6.13 5.20
N PRO A 5 6.18 6.95 6.17
CA PRO A 5 5.11 6.58 7.11
C PRO A 5 3.75 6.37 6.45
N GLU A 6 3.55 6.90 5.25
CA GLU A 6 2.33 6.74 4.47
C GLU A 6 2.19 5.33 3.87
N ILE A 7 3.27 4.56 3.81
CA ILE A 7 3.23 3.15 3.41
C ILE A 7 2.72 2.32 4.60
N ILE A 8 1.51 1.78 4.47
CA ILE A 8 0.83 1.04 5.54
C ILE A 8 0.88 -0.48 5.36
N ASP A 9 1.01 -0.97 4.12
CA ASP A 9 1.26 -2.38 3.83
C ASP A 9 2.24 -2.53 2.66
N VAL A 10 3.09 -3.55 2.72
CA VAL A 10 4.06 -3.89 1.68
C VAL A 10 4.14 -5.40 1.54
N HIS A 11 4.02 -5.89 0.31
CA HIS A 11 4.18 -7.30 -0.01
C HIS A 11 5.04 -7.46 -1.24
N THR A 12 5.94 -8.45 -1.22
CA THR A 12 6.47 -9.03 -2.46
C THR A 12 5.39 -9.93 -3.05
N VAL A 13 5.12 -9.78 -4.35
CA VAL A 13 4.04 -10.52 -5.01
C VAL A 13 4.59 -11.23 -6.25
N SER A 14 3.92 -12.31 -6.67
CA SER A 14 4.30 -13.09 -7.85
C SER A 14 3.76 -12.51 -9.17
N GLY A 15 3.03 -11.39 -9.11
CA GLY A 15 2.34 -10.78 -10.25
C GLY A 15 3.27 -10.01 -11.19
N GLU A 16 2.69 -9.13 -12.01
CA GLU A 16 3.45 -8.32 -12.99
C GLU A 16 4.40 -7.29 -12.34
N SER A 17 4.21 -6.98 -11.07
CA SER A 17 5.10 -6.15 -10.27
C SER A 17 5.72 -6.96 -9.16
N ASP A 18 6.96 -6.66 -8.80
CA ASP A 18 7.65 -7.35 -7.71
C ASP A 18 7.04 -7.03 -6.35
N MET A 19 6.38 -5.88 -6.22
CA MET A 19 5.82 -5.40 -4.97
C MET A 19 4.41 -4.83 -5.15
N LEU A 20 3.57 -5.08 -4.15
CA LEU A 20 2.30 -4.39 -3.93
C LEU A 20 2.44 -3.55 -2.66
N VAL A 21 2.19 -2.26 -2.79
CA VAL A 21 2.30 -1.29 -1.69
C VAL A 21 0.96 -0.60 -1.52
N LYS A 22 0.48 -0.54 -0.29
CA LYS A 22 -0.70 0.22 0.08
C LYS A 22 -0.29 1.49 0.80
N VAL A 23 -0.80 2.62 0.36
CA VAL A 23 -0.47 3.94 0.90
C VAL A 23 -1.69 4.68 1.39
N ALA A 24 -1.54 5.44 2.48
CA ALA A 24 -2.52 6.38 2.99
C ALA A 24 -2.08 7.82 2.70
N ALA A 25 -2.93 8.61 2.05
CA ALA A 25 -2.66 10.01 1.74
C ALA A 25 -3.89 10.88 2.05
N ARG A 26 -3.67 12.12 2.47
CA ARG A 26 -4.76 13.04 2.85
C ARG A 26 -5.35 13.80 1.66
N SER A 27 -4.64 13.83 0.54
CA SER A 27 -5.05 14.49 -0.70
C SER A 27 -4.23 13.96 -1.89
N ASN A 28 -4.60 14.33 -3.12
CA ASN A 28 -3.82 13.98 -4.31
C ASN A 28 -2.42 14.60 -4.31
N SER A 29 -2.26 15.82 -3.76
CA SER A 29 -0.93 16.44 -3.63
C SER A 29 -0.07 15.74 -2.59
N ASP A 30 -0.68 15.28 -1.49
CA ASP A 30 -0.01 14.46 -0.48
C ASP A 30 0.43 13.12 -1.06
N LEU A 31 -0.43 12.48 -1.87
CA LEU A 31 -0.09 11.27 -2.60
C LEU A 31 1.09 11.48 -3.56
N GLN A 32 1.10 12.58 -4.33
CA GLN A 32 2.21 12.86 -5.23
C GLN A 32 3.55 12.97 -4.46
N ARG A 33 3.58 13.66 -3.32
CA ARG A 33 4.76 13.73 -2.44
C ARG A 33 5.24 12.34 -2.00
N VAL A 34 4.30 11.45 -1.66
CA VAL A 34 4.62 10.06 -1.27
C VAL A 34 5.17 9.27 -2.46
N LEU A 35 4.58 9.40 -3.65
CA LEU A 35 5.07 8.75 -4.86
C LEU A 35 6.48 9.24 -5.24
N ASP A 36 6.76 10.53 -5.10
CA ASP A 36 8.09 11.10 -5.31
C ASP A 36 9.10 10.55 -4.30
N ALA A 37 8.70 10.43 -3.02
CA ALA A 37 9.53 9.81 -2.00
C ALA A 37 9.84 8.34 -2.32
N ILE A 38 8.86 7.58 -2.82
CA ILE A 38 9.04 6.20 -3.27
C ILE A 38 10.01 6.14 -4.46
N ALA A 39 9.82 6.98 -5.48
CA ALA A 39 10.70 7.04 -6.65
C ALA A 39 12.15 7.45 -6.28
N SER A 40 12.32 8.31 -5.28
CA SER A 40 13.64 8.78 -4.81
C SER A 40 14.52 7.67 -4.22
N THR A 41 13.95 6.52 -3.87
CA THR A 41 14.69 5.38 -3.29
C THR A 41 15.66 4.73 -4.27
N LYS A 42 15.58 5.03 -5.57
CA LYS A 42 16.39 4.46 -6.67
C LYS A 42 16.31 2.93 -6.84
N VAL A 43 15.48 2.25 -6.05
CA VAL A 43 15.16 0.82 -6.21
C VAL A 43 13.87 0.59 -7.00
N VAL A 44 13.05 1.63 -7.18
CA VAL A 44 11.80 1.54 -7.95
C VAL A 44 12.09 1.89 -9.41
N VAL A 45 12.00 0.88 -10.29
CA VAL A 45 12.20 1.05 -11.74
C VAL A 45 10.92 1.52 -12.42
N ARG A 46 9.77 1.02 -11.96
CA ARG A 46 8.45 1.35 -12.48
C ARG A 46 7.43 1.31 -11.34
N SER A 47 6.45 2.20 -11.39
CA SER A 47 5.28 2.17 -10.52
C SER A 47 4.01 2.29 -11.36
N SER A 48 2.93 1.71 -10.84
CA SER A 48 1.56 1.91 -11.32
C SER A 48 0.70 2.15 -10.09
N THR A 49 -0.14 3.18 -10.12
CA THR A 49 -0.95 3.59 -8.97
C THR A 49 -2.43 3.46 -9.31
N VAL A 50 -3.17 2.79 -8.43
CA VAL A 50 -4.62 2.67 -8.50
C VAL A 50 -5.22 3.30 -7.24
N LEU A 51 -6.22 4.16 -7.42
CA LEU A 51 -6.91 4.81 -6.32
C LEU A 51 -8.13 3.99 -5.90
N ALA A 52 -8.20 3.66 -4.60
CA ALA A 52 -9.44 3.16 -4.01
C ALA A 52 -10.45 4.30 -3.95
N LEU A 53 -11.49 4.23 -4.77
CA LEU A 53 -12.57 5.22 -4.78
C LEU A 53 -13.61 4.97 -3.68
N ASN A 54 -13.78 3.70 -3.32
CA ASN A 54 -14.63 3.27 -2.21
C ASN A 54 -14.04 1.99 -1.60
N THR A 55 -14.05 1.90 -0.27
CA THR A 55 -13.56 0.72 0.46
C THR A 55 -14.75 0.02 1.11
N HIS A 56 -15.13 -1.15 0.58
CA HIS A 56 -16.26 -1.92 1.12
C HIS A 56 -15.88 -2.65 2.43
N PHE A 57 -14.67 -3.19 2.49
CA PHE A 57 -14.14 -3.89 3.66
C PHE A 57 -12.63 -3.71 3.76
N GLU A 58 -12.10 -3.66 4.98
CA GLU A 58 -10.68 -3.55 5.28
C GLU A 58 -10.39 -4.13 6.68
N ALA A 59 -9.14 -4.52 6.95
CA ALA A 59 -8.67 -4.95 8.28
C ALA A 59 -9.48 -6.09 8.93
N ARG A 60 -9.99 -7.04 8.13
CA ARG A 60 -10.85 -8.15 8.58
C ARG A 60 -10.10 -9.29 9.28
N THR A 61 -8.85 -9.10 9.68
CA THR A 61 -8.02 -10.15 10.31
C THR A 61 -8.58 -10.60 11.67
N LEU A 62 -9.05 -9.67 12.51
CA LEU A 62 -9.60 -10.04 13.83
C LEU A 62 -10.88 -10.89 13.72
N PRO A 63 -11.89 -10.50 12.91
CA PRO A 63 -13.05 -11.38 12.67
C PRO A 63 -12.69 -12.77 12.12
N LEU A 64 -11.64 -12.89 11.31
CA LEU A 64 -11.17 -14.19 10.82
C LEU A 64 -10.55 -15.03 11.93
N PHE A 65 -9.79 -14.40 12.83
CA PHE A 65 -9.21 -15.06 13.99
C PHE A 65 -10.30 -15.60 14.92
N GLU A 66 -11.31 -14.79 15.24
CA GLU A 66 -12.45 -15.18 16.08
C GLU A 66 -13.22 -16.37 15.48
N ALA A 67 -13.51 -16.34 14.17
CA ALA A 67 -14.22 -17.42 13.49
C ALA A 67 -13.43 -18.73 13.35
N SER A 68 -12.10 -18.70 13.49
CA SER A 68 -11.24 -19.89 13.41
C SER A 68 -10.94 -20.52 14.78
N ALA A 69 -11.35 -19.85 15.87
CA ALA A 69 -11.13 -20.30 17.24
C ALA A 69 -12.30 -21.13 17.81
N GLU A 70 -13.38 -21.29 17.04
CA GLU A 70 -14.57 -22.12 17.33
C GLU A 70 -14.51 -23.44 16.56
#